data_AF-A0A1F2A5J1-F1
#
_entry.id   AF-A0A1F2A5J1-F1
#
_cell.length_a   1.000
_cell.length_b   1.000
_cell.length_c   1.000
_cell.angle_alpha   90.00
_cell.angle_beta   90.00
_cell.angle_gamma   90.00
#
_symmetry.space_group_name_H-M   'P 1'
#
loop_
_entity.id
_entity.type
_entity.pdbx_description
1 polymer ?
#
loop_
_entity_poly.entity_id
_entity_poly.type
_entity_poly.pdbx_seq_one_letter_code
_entity_poly.pdbx_strand_id
1 'polypeptide(L)'
;MAWMILGACAALIVFAAVAAGAFGIFDSGMSEPEPVLPPKDASAADIARMRFSPAFGGYRRDQVDQAIDILTARIEELEEEAGVRTEK
;
A
#
# COMPACT_ATOMS: atom_id res chain seq x y z
N MET A 1 -33.75 -33.04 1.52
CA MET A 1 -32.83 -32.32 0.61
C MET A 1 -32.82 -30.81 0.86
N ALA A 2 -33.96 -30.11 0.86
CA ALA A 2 -34.01 -28.64 1.08
C ALA A 2 -33.34 -28.16 2.38
N TRP A 3 -33.50 -28.88 3.49
CA TRP A 3 -32.86 -28.56 4.77
C TRP A 3 -31.33 -28.67 4.76
N MET A 4 -30.77 -29.59 3.98
CA MET A 4 -29.32 -29.73 3.81
C MET A 4 -28.75 -28.60 2.96
N ILE A 5 -29.49 -28.20 1.91
CA ILE A 5 -29.12 -27.06 1.07
C ILE A 5 -29.17 -25.77 1.88
N LEU A 6 -30.20 -25.58 2.72
CA LEU A 6 -30.32 -24.41 3.58
C LEU A 6 -29.17 -24.32 4.60
N GLY A 7 -28.82 -25.45 5.23
CA GLY A 7 -27.68 -25.52 6.14
C GLY A 7 -26.35 -25.22 5.45
N ALA A 8 -26.14 -25.77 4.25
CA ALA A 8 -24.93 -25.52 3.46
C ALA A 8 -24.82 -24.06 3.00
N CYS A 9 -25.91 -23.45 2.52
CA CYS A 9 -25.94 -22.04 2.15
C CYS A 9 -25.66 -21.13 3.34
N ALA A 10 -26.26 -21.40 4.51
CA ALA A 10 -26.00 -20.63 5.73
C ALA A 10 -24.53 -20.74 6.16
N ALA A 11 -23.96 -21.94 6.14
CA ALA A 11 -22.55 -22.15 6.47
C ALA A 11 -21.61 -21.42 5.49
N LEU A 12 -21.93 -21.41 4.18
CA LEU A 12 -21.14 -20.70 3.18
C LEU A 12 -21.20 -19.18 3.36
N ILE A 13 -22.36 -18.63 3.70
CA ILE A 13 -22.50 -17.18 3.95
C ILE A 13 -21.72 -16.77 5.19
N VAL A 14 -21.82 -17.55 6.28
CA VAL A 14 -21.07 -17.29 7.51
C VAL A 14 -19.56 -17.43 7.26
N PHE A 15 -19.13 -18.46 6.53
CA PHE A 15 -17.73 -18.64 6.17
C PHE A 15 -17.21 -17.49 5.32
N ALA A 16 -17.98 -17.03 4.33
CA ALA A 16 -17.64 -15.88 3.50
C ALA A 16 -17.55 -14.59 4.32
N ALA A 17 -18.45 -14.37 5.29
CA ALA A 17 -18.41 -13.20 6.17
C ALA A 17 -17.18 -13.21 7.10
N VAL A 18 -16.84 -14.36 7.67
CA VAL A 18 -15.63 -14.53 8.51
C VAL A 18 -14.36 -14.35 7.67
N ALA A 19 -14.32 -14.93 6.47
CA ALA A 19 -13.21 -14.74 5.55
C ALA A 19 -13.07 -13.26 5.16
N ALA A 20 -14.16 -12.58 4.79
CA ALA A 20 -14.14 -11.16 4.45
C ALA A 20 -13.69 -10.27 5.63
N GLY A 21 -14.06 -10.62 6.87
CA GLY A 21 -13.53 -9.97 8.08
C GLY A 21 -12.03 -10.22 8.28
N ALA A 22 -11.56 -11.45 8.10
CA ALA A 22 -10.14 -11.81 8.20
C ALA A 22 -9.27 -11.19 7.09
N PHE A 23 -9.86 -10.95 5.91
CA PHE A 23 -9.22 -10.26 4.78
C PHE A 23 -9.38 -8.73 4.83
N GLY A 24 -9.99 -8.16 5.89
CA GLY A 24 -10.10 -6.71 6.06
C GLY A 24 -11.02 -6.02 5.05
N ILE A 25 -11.93 -6.74 4.38
CA ILE A 25 -12.83 -6.18 3.35
C ILE A 25 -13.82 -5.16 3.95
N PHE A 26 -14.09 -5.23 5.25
CA PHE A 26 -14.94 -4.29 5.98
C PHE A 26 -14.18 -3.21 6.77
N ASP A 27 -12.84 -3.22 6.75
CA ASP A 27 -12.01 -2.26 7.50
C ASP A 27 -11.78 -0.95 6.69
N SER A 28 -12.82 -0.46 6.02
CA SER A 28 -12.82 0.82 5.31
C SER A 28 -13.27 1.99 6.20
N GLY A 29 -13.35 1.78 7.52
CA GLY A 29 -13.88 2.74 8.49
C GLY A 29 -12.85 3.58 9.23
N MET A 30 -11.55 3.31 9.08
CA MET A 30 -10.50 4.15 9.66
C MET A 30 -10.04 5.10 8.57
N SER A 31 -10.18 6.42 8.80
CA SER A 31 -9.76 7.48 7.87
C SER A 31 -8.48 7.09 7.15
N GLU A 32 -8.61 6.62 5.91
CA GLU A 32 -7.46 6.25 5.10
C GLU A 32 -6.59 7.51 5.03
N PRO A 33 -5.31 7.45 5.42
CA PRO A 33 -4.45 8.61 5.33
C PRO A 33 -4.49 9.08 3.88
N GLU A 34 -4.93 10.33 3.67
CA GLU A 34 -4.99 10.97 2.35
C GLU A 34 -3.68 10.65 1.61
N PRO A 35 -3.72 10.07 0.40
CA PRO A 35 -2.52 9.67 -0.30
C PRO A 35 -1.66 10.91 -0.56
N VAL A 36 -0.52 10.99 0.14
CA VAL A 36 0.44 12.08 -0.02
C VAL A 36 1.41 11.68 -1.13
N LEU A 37 1.17 12.23 -2.31
CA LEU A 37 2.10 12.16 -3.43
C LEU A 37 3.31 13.08 -3.19
N PRO A 38 4.49 12.76 -3.76
CA PRO A 38 5.68 13.54 -3.51
C PRO A 38 5.58 14.87 -4.29
N PRO A 39 6.13 15.97 -3.76
CA PRO A 39 6.29 17.19 -4.53
C PRO A 39 7.18 16.94 -5.77
N LYS A 40 7.09 17.81 -6.78
CA LYS A 40 7.87 17.64 -8.03
C LYS A 40 9.38 17.60 -7.81
N ASP A 41 9.84 18.29 -6.77
CA ASP A 41 11.25 18.39 -6.37
C ASP A 41 11.51 17.59 -5.07
N ALA A 42 10.82 16.46 -4.91
CA ALA A 42 10.92 15.65 -3.71
C ALA A 42 12.35 15.18 -3.45
N SER A 43 12.77 15.37 -2.20
CA SER A 43 14.01 14.81 -1.70
C SER A 43 13.85 13.33 -1.34
N ALA A 44 14.97 12.63 -1.14
CA ALA A 44 14.94 11.27 -0.60
C ALA A 44 14.15 11.17 0.72
N ALA A 45 14.27 12.18 1.59
CA ALA A 45 13.56 12.24 2.87
C ALA A 45 12.03 12.41 2.72
N ASP A 46 11.58 13.02 1.63
CA ASP A 46 10.14 13.20 1.35
C ASP A 46 9.50 11.88 0.89
N ILE A 47 10.26 11.05 0.17
CA ILE A 47 9.79 9.73 -0.32
C ILE A 47 9.48 8.79 0.85
N ALA A 48 10.30 8.81 1.91
CA ALA A 48 10.09 8.00 3.11
C ALA A 48 8.75 8.28 3.83
N ARG A 49 8.15 9.45 3.60
CA ARG A 49 6.88 9.87 4.23
C ARG A 49 5.66 9.51 3.39
N MET A 50 5.84 9.04 2.17
CA MET A 50 4.75 8.74 1.25
C MET A 50 3.87 7.60 1.75
N ARG A 51 2.58 7.67 1.41
CA ARG A 51 1.58 6.64 1.76
C ARG A 51 0.77 6.29 0.53
N PHE A 52 0.60 5.00 0.30
CA PHE A 52 -0.15 4.46 -0.83
C PHE A 52 -1.44 3.83 -0.33
N SER A 53 -2.56 4.18 -0.96
CA SER A 53 -3.85 3.53 -0.69
C SER A 53 -3.95 2.18 -1.41
N PRO A 54 -4.52 1.15 -0.77
CA PRO A 54 -4.74 -0.14 -1.42
C PRO A 54 -5.82 -0.02 -2.51
N ALA A 55 -5.58 -0.60 -3.69
CA ALA A 55 -6.54 -0.63 -4.80
C ALA A 55 -6.84 -2.07 -5.23
N PHE A 56 -8.11 -2.35 -5.61
CA PHE A 56 -8.53 -3.63 -6.15
C PHE A 56 -7.88 -3.83 -7.54
N GLY A 57 -6.78 -4.57 -7.60
CA GLY A 57 -5.92 -4.68 -8.80
C GLY A 57 -4.59 -3.92 -8.71
N GLY A 58 -4.18 -3.49 -7.52
CA GLY A 58 -2.93 -2.77 -7.28
C GLY A 58 -1.65 -3.57 -7.55
N TYR A 59 -0.54 -2.85 -7.55
CA TYR A 59 0.78 -3.46 -7.62
C TYR A 59 1.08 -4.30 -6.37
N ARG A 60 1.97 -5.27 -6.54
CA ARG A 60 2.46 -6.09 -5.44
C ARG A 60 3.27 -5.21 -4.48
N ARG A 61 2.81 -5.11 -3.23
CA ARG A 61 3.42 -4.28 -2.18
C ARG A 61 4.92 -4.54 -2.04
N ASP A 62 5.34 -5.79 -2.06
CA ASP A 62 6.75 -6.19 -1.97
C ASP A 62 7.60 -5.64 -3.12
N GLN A 63 7.05 -5.58 -4.33
CA GLN A 63 7.74 -5.03 -5.50
C GLN A 63 7.77 -3.51 -5.48
N VAL A 64 6.69 -2.88 -5.01
CA VAL A 64 6.62 -1.42 -4.85
C VAL A 64 7.61 -0.97 -3.78
N ASP A 65 7.62 -1.62 -2.61
CA ASP A 65 8.53 -1.30 -1.50
C ASP A 65 9.99 -1.40 -1.97
N GLN A 66 10.36 -2.47 -2.68
CA GLN A 66 11.71 -2.61 -3.24
C GLN A 66 12.05 -1.55 -4.29
N ALA A 67 11.12 -1.20 -5.17
CA ALA A 67 11.35 -0.16 -6.17
C ALA A 67 11.56 1.22 -5.51
N ILE A 68 10.79 1.51 -4.45
CA ILE A 68 10.93 2.75 -3.68
C ILE A 68 12.28 2.80 -2.96
N ASP A 69 12.75 1.69 -2.37
CA ASP A 69 14.07 1.62 -1.74
C ASP A 69 15.19 1.93 -2.74
N ILE A 70 15.16 1.32 -3.94
CA ILE A 70 16.15 1.54 -4.99
C ILE A 70 16.15 3.01 -5.46
N LEU A 71 14.96 3.59 -5.67
CA LEU A 71 14.83 4.97 -6.12
C LEU A 71 15.28 5.97 -5.06
N THR A 72 14.97 5.70 -3.78
CA THR A 72 15.39 6.54 -2.65
C THR A 72 16.92 6.60 -2.57
N ALA A 73 17.58 5.43 -2.60
CA ALA A 73 19.04 5.37 -2.59
C ALA A 73 19.67 6.16 -3.75
N ARG A 74 19.08 6.07 -4.96
CA ARG A 74 19.60 6.81 -6.11
C ARG A 74 19.42 8.32 -5.97
N ILE A 75 18.35 8.78 -5.34
CA ILE A 75 18.12 10.20 -5.10
C ILE A 75 19.10 10.73 -4.05
N GLU A 76 19.37 9.97 -2.98
CA GLU A 76 20.40 10.33 -1.99
C GLU A 76 21.77 10.52 -2.63
N GLU A 77 22.19 9.58 -3.49
CA GLU A 77 23.45 9.72 -4.25
C GLU A 77 23.49 10.99 -5.11
N LEU A 78 22.38 11.32 -5.79
CA LEU A 78 22.29 12.52 -6.61
C LEU A 78 22.31 13.82 -5.79
N GLU A 79 21.67 13.82 -4.61
CA GLU A 79 21.68 14.94 -3.68
C GLU A 79 23.09 15.18 -3.11
N GLU A 80 23.81 14.12 -2.75
CA GLU A 80 25.21 14.20 -2.33
C GLU A 80 26.10 14.76 -3.44
N GLU A 81 25.98 14.25 -4.67
CA GLU A 81 26.74 14.75 -5.83
C GLU A 81 26.44 16.24 -6.12
N ALA A 82 25.18 16.66 -5.99
CA ALA A 82 24.76 18.05 -6.18
C ALA A 82 25.27 18.98 -5.07
N GLY A 83 25.26 18.52 -3.82
CA GLY A 83 25.84 19.23 -2.68
C GLY A 83 27.35 19.47 -2.88
N VAL A 84 28.09 18.43 -3.26
CA VAL A 84 29.54 18.50 -3.53
C VAL A 84 29.87 19.46 -4.68
N ARG A 85 29.01 19.58 -5.69
CA ARG A 85 29.18 20.55 -6.79
C ARG A 85 28.98 21.99 -6.35
N THR A 86 28.12 22.24 -5.36
CA THR A 86 27.79 23.59 -4.90
C THR A 86 28.88 24.16 -3.99
N GLU A 87 29.66 23.31 -3.32
CA GLU A 87 30.77 23.73 -2.44
C GLU A 87 32.10 24.04 -3.17
N LYS A 88 32.17 23.87 -4.49
CA LYS A 88 33.39 24.04 -5.30
C LYS A 88 33.35 25.27 -6.19
#